data_AF-A0A5J4RVX8-F1
#
_entry.id   AF-A0A5J4RVX8-F1
#
_cell.length_a   1.000
_cell.length_b   1.000
_cell.length_c   1.000
_cell.angle_alpha   90.00
_cell.angle_beta   90.00
_cell.angle_gamma   90.00
#
_symmetry.space_group_name_H-M   'P 1'
#
loop_
_entity.id
_entity.type
_entity.pdbx_description
1 polymer ?
#
loop_
_entity_poly.entity_id
_entity_poly.type
_entity_poly.pdbx_seq_one_letter_code
_entity_poly.pdbx_strand_id
1 'polypeptide(L)'
;MKNFKQVFFLMAMAVAVMASGCDKLEEDGTKGGDTSTPFVIQATVSTGGVAVDTVKAFIWQYDEATDTESSFEVASGVYKNGGFTLNLPATVPAQYLQFWGENVPDGINISDSNAKGASLGDIEAYKGTERVGEFEQWVRINANTEIRSQFMYVDRDVTITGSYTEKYGDWIETEIDNLSLKKGWNKVYVKHVESEINKTSTTEVTNTEPGGLQWHFENDWYDVQPQAAKSVAKRRIFSFFK
;
A
#
# COMPACT_ATOMS: atom_id res chain seq x y z
N MET A 1 -23.12 -35.46 -17.02
CA MET A 1 -24.24 -35.72 -16.09
C MET A 1 -23.78 -36.61 -14.96
N LYS A 2 -23.72 -36.07 -13.74
CA LYS A 2 -23.85 -36.74 -12.43
C LYS A 2 -23.73 -35.67 -11.32
N ASN A 3 -24.85 -35.00 -11.03
CA ASN A 3 -25.52 -34.87 -9.72
C ASN A 3 -24.72 -35.39 -8.50
N PHE A 4 -24.72 -34.82 -7.29
CA PHE A 4 -25.53 -33.81 -6.58
C PHE A 4 -24.89 -33.67 -5.18
N LYS A 5 -24.92 -32.48 -4.57
CA LYS A 5 -25.42 -32.21 -3.19
C LYS A 5 -24.75 -30.98 -2.56
N GLN A 6 -25.54 -29.91 -2.54
CA GLN A 6 -25.50 -28.85 -1.54
C GLN A 6 -25.74 -29.44 -0.14
N VAL A 7 -25.09 -28.87 0.87
CA VAL A 7 -25.57 -28.90 2.26
C VAL A 7 -25.51 -27.48 2.80
N PHE A 8 -26.70 -26.89 2.93
CA PHE A 8 -27.02 -25.76 3.79
C PHE A 8 -27.09 -26.26 5.25
N PHE A 9 -26.59 -25.48 6.20
CA PHE A 9 -27.04 -25.58 7.59
C PHE A 9 -27.32 -24.17 8.11
N LEU A 10 -28.60 -23.91 8.33
CA LEU A 10 -29.17 -22.76 9.01
C LEU A 10 -29.82 -23.34 10.26
N MET A 11 -29.39 -22.91 11.45
CA MET A 11 -30.12 -23.22 12.68
C MET A 11 -30.18 -21.96 13.54
N ALA A 12 -31.40 -21.44 13.65
CA ALA A 12 -31.80 -20.45 14.64
C ALA A 12 -32.86 -21.12 15.54
N MET A 13 -32.71 -20.95 16.86
CA MET A 13 -33.79 -20.98 17.87
C MET A 13 -33.14 -20.54 19.20
N ALA A 14 -33.41 -19.35 19.72
CA ALA A 14 -34.61 -18.89 20.44
C ALA A 14 -34.46 -19.00 21.97
N VAL A 15 -34.15 -17.85 22.57
CA VAL A 15 -34.58 -17.23 23.84
C VAL A 15 -34.99 -18.12 25.02
N ALA A 16 -34.34 -17.87 26.17
CA ALA A 16 -34.99 -17.90 27.49
C ALA A 16 -34.69 -16.57 28.23
N VAL A 17 -35.74 -15.89 28.68
CA VAL A 17 -35.73 -14.75 29.60
C VAL A 17 -36.24 -15.21 30.96
N MET A 18 -35.76 -14.56 32.03
CA MET A 18 -36.33 -14.33 33.38
C MET A 18 -35.27 -14.64 34.46
N ALA A 19 -35.01 -13.86 35.51
CA ALA A 19 -35.51 -12.56 35.97
C ALA A 19 -34.53 -11.98 37.02
N SER A 20 -34.56 -10.65 37.15
CA SER A 20 -34.26 -9.81 38.32
C SER A 20 -33.38 -10.33 39.46
N GLY A 21 -32.18 -9.74 39.58
CA GLY A 21 -31.46 -9.56 40.84
C GLY A 21 -30.74 -8.21 40.77
N CYS A 22 -31.30 -7.20 41.45
CA CYS A 22 -30.64 -5.92 41.64
C CYS A 22 -29.63 -6.12 42.77
N ASP A 23 -28.35 -6.27 42.44
CA ASP A 23 -27.28 -5.97 43.37
C ASP A 23 -26.09 -5.37 42.62
N LYS A 24 -25.48 -4.43 43.32
CA LYS A 24 -24.57 -3.38 42.84
C LYS A 24 -23.13 -3.91 42.77
N LEU A 25 -22.40 -3.40 41.77
CA LEU A 25 -20.93 -3.23 41.69
C LEU A 25 -20.11 -4.50 41.39
N GLU A 26 -19.63 -4.62 40.15
CA GLU A 26 -18.28 -4.23 39.74
C GLU A 26 -18.23 -4.32 38.20
N GLU A 27 -18.08 -3.18 37.52
CA GLU A 27 -17.81 -3.13 36.08
C GLU A 27 -16.34 -3.51 35.86
N ASP A 28 -16.06 -4.80 35.64
CA ASP A 28 -14.93 -5.19 34.79
C ASP A 28 -15.41 -5.25 33.35
N GLY A 29 -15.60 -4.06 32.79
CA GLY A 29 -15.81 -3.88 31.37
C GLY A 29 -14.48 -4.02 30.64
N THR A 30 -14.02 -5.24 30.38
CA THR A 30 -13.05 -5.47 29.31
C THR A 30 -13.74 -5.28 27.95
N LYS A 31 -14.10 -4.04 27.63
CA LYS A 31 -14.28 -3.62 26.25
C LYS A 31 -12.87 -3.51 25.68
N GLY A 32 -12.46 -4.53 24.94
CA GLY A 32 -11.39 -4.41 23.95
C GLY A 32 -11.82 -3.41 22.88
N GLY A 33 -11.79 -2.12 23.25
CA GLY A 33 -11.81 -1.02 22.31
C GLY A 33 -10.44 -1.05 21.65
N ASP A 34 -10.37 -1.59 20.45
CA ASP A 34 -9.24 -1.39 19.57
C ASP A 34 -9.24 0.09 19.16
N THR A 35 -8.74 0.94 20.06
CA THR A 35 -8.43 2.34 19.78
C THR A 35 -7.10 2.39 19.07
N SER A 36 -7.01 1.73 17.92
CA SER A 36 -5.96 1.97 16.95
C SER A 36 -6.10 3.41 16.50
N THR A 37 -5.11 4.24 16.80
CA THR A 37 -5.00 5.59 16.25
C THR A 37 -4.98 5.46 14.72
N PRO A 38 -5.84 6.18 13.98
CA PRO A 38 -5.85 6.09 12.53
C PRO A 38 -4.51 6.58 11.99
N PHE A 39 -3.99 5.90 10.97
CA PHE A 39 -2.81 6.36 10.26
C PHE A 39 -3.24 7.50 9.33
N VAL A 40 -2.61 8.66 9.46
CA VAL A 40 -3.01 9.88 8.75
C VAL A 40 -1.97 10.22 7.69
N ILE A 41 -2.39 10.27 6.43
CA ILE A 41 -1.61 10.89 5.36
C ILE A 41 -2.03 12.35 5.26
N GLN A 42 -1.09 13.26 5.53
CA GLN A 42 -1.29 14.69 5.36
C GLN A 42 -0.37 15.24 4.28
N ALA A 43 -0.95 15.98 3.34
CA ALA A 43 -0.24 16.50 2.19
C ALA A 43 -0.42 18.02 2.04
N THR A 44 0.68 18.69 1.75
CA THR A 44 0.74 20.06 1.23
C THR A 44 1.47 20.00 -0.10
N VAL A 45 0.76 20.31 -1.18
CA VAL A 45 1.20 20.11 -2.56
C VAL A 45 1.95 21.34 -3.03
N SER A 46 3.14 21.14 -3.61
CA SER A 46 4.06 22.20 -4.02
C SER A 46 3.64 22.90 -5.33
N THR A 47 2.87 22.21 -6.18
CA THR A 47 2.43 22.68 -7.49
C THR A 47 1.10 23.43 -7.42
N GLY A 48 1.04 24.62 -8.04
CA GLY A 48 -0.08 25.57 -7.97
C GLY A 48 -1.44 25.04 -8.45
N GLY A 49 -2.50 25.75 -8.04
CA GLY A 49 -3.94 25.53 -8.27
C GLY A 49 -4.35 24.43 -9.25
N VAL A 50 -4.37 23.19 -8.77
CA VAL A 50 -4.95 22.06 -9.51
C VAL A 50 -6.45 22.01 -9.24
N ALA A 51 -7.25 21.79 -10.29
CA ALA A 51 -8.71 21.63 -10.17
C ALA A 51 -9.06 20.21 -9.70
N VAL A 52 -8.85 19.95 -8.41
CA VAL A 52 -9.19 18.68 -7.72
C VAL A 52 -10.21 18.97 -6.63
N ASP A 53 -11.24 18.15 -6.55
CA ASP A 53 -12.27 18.21 -5.51
C ASP A 53 -12.01 17.16 -4.43
N THR A 54 -11.72 15.92 -4.85
CA THR A 54 -11.62 14.75 -3.98
C THR A 54 -10.32 14.00 -4.24
N VAL A 55 -9.76 13.44 -3.17
CA VAL A 55 -8.59 12.56 -3.19
C VAL A 55 -9.01 11.20 -2.67
N LYS A 56 -8.57 10.13 -3.33
CA LYS A 56 -8.89 8.75 -2.94
C LYS A 56 -7.63 7.90 -2.94
N ALA A 57 -7.54 7.00 -1.99
CA ALA A 57 -6.47 6.02 -1.92
C ALA A 57 -7.04 4.61 -2.05
N PHE A 58 -6.38 3.79 -2.86
CA PHE A 58 -6.83 2.43 -3.14
C PHE A 58 -5.74 1.42 -2.82
N ILE A 59 -6.15 0.22 -2.43
CA ILE A 59 -5.34 -0.99 -2.64
C ILE A 59 -5.86 -1.62 -3.93
N TRP A 60 -4.95 -1.93 -4.85
CA TRP A 60 -5.23 -2.64 -6.09
C TRP A 60 -4.73 -4.07 -5.97
N GLN A 61 -5.52 -5.02 -6.46
CA GLN A 61 -5.12 -6.41 -6.60
C GLN A 61 -5.48 -6.91 -7.98
N TYR A 62 -4.54 -7.64 -8.57
CA TYR A 62 -4.74 -8.34 -9.82
C TYR A 62 -4.68 -9.84 -9.56
N ASP A 63 -5.75 -10.55 -9.93
CA ASP A 63 -5.83 -12.01 -9.90
C ASP A 63 -5.46 -12.54 -11.29
N GLU A 64 -4.30 -13.19 -11.38
CA GLU A 64 -3.79 -13.73 -12.66
C GLU A 64 -4.60 -14.95 -13.13
N ALA A 65 -5.21 -15.70 -12.21
CA ALA A 65 -5.96 -16.91 -12.57
C ALA A 65 -7.29 -16.57 -13.24
N THR A 66 -7.90 -15.44 -12.88
CA THR A 66 -9.16 -14.97 -13.45
C THR A 66 -9.00 -13.80 -14.41
N ASP A 67 -7.79 -13.24 -14.54
CA ASP A 67 -7.52 -12.00 -15.30
C ASP A 67 -8.45 -10.85 -14.87
N THR A 68 -8.62 -10.71 -13.54
CA THR A 68 -9.49 -9.68 -12.97
C THR A 68 -8.73 -8.77 -12.03
N GLU A 69 -8.98 -7.48 -12.17
CA GLU A 69 -8.52 -6.47 -11.22
C GLU A 69 -9.64 -6.16 -10.21
N SER A 70 -9.26 -6.05 -8.95
CA SER A 70 -10.13 -5.59 -7.87
C SER A 70 -9.45 -4.47 -7.11
N SER A 71 -10.26 -3.58 -6.54
CA SER A 71 -9.75 -2.50 -5.72
C SER A 71 -10.57 -2.33 -4.43
N PHE A 72 -9.92 -1.71 -3.46
CA PHE A 72 -10.51 -1.31 -2.19
C PHE A 72 -10.23 0.16 -1.97
N GLU A 73 -11.26 1.01 -1.94
CA GLU A 73 -11.12 2.39 -1.50
C GLU A 73 -10.78 2.38 0.01
N VAL A 74 -9.51 2.63 0.32
CA VAL A 74 -8.98 2.62 1.68
C VAL A 74 -9.41 3.87 2.42
N ALA A 75 -9.33 5.02 1.74
CA ALA A 75 -9.67 6.32 2.31
C ALA A 75 -10.05 7.30 1.20
N SER A 76 -10.86 8.28 1.55
CA SER A 76 -11.14 9.45 0.72
C SER A 76 -11.13 10.73 1.55
N GLY A 77 -10.83 11.84 0.88
CA GLY A 77 -10.70 13.15 1.50
C GLY A 77 -10.94 14.27 0.51
N VAL A 78 -11.16 15.48 1.02
CA VAL A 78 -11.36 16.68 0.19
C VAL A 78 -10.00 17.33 -0.08
N TYR A 79 -9.74 17.69 -1.33
CA TYR A 79 -8.63 18.55 -1.69
C TYR A 79 -9.02 20.01 -1.48
N LYS A 80 -8.31 20.73 -0.61
CA LYS A 80 -8.57 22.16 -0.34
C LYS A 80 -7.31 22.87 0.08
N ASN A 81 -7.21 24.16 -0.26
CA ASN A 81 -6.10 25.02 0.15
C ASN A 81 -4.71 24.44 -0.19
N GLY A 82 -4.58 23.76 -1.34
CA GLY A 82 -3.32 23.18 -1.80
C GLY A 82 -2.90 21.90 -1.08
N GLY A 83 -3.82 21.18 -0.45
CA GLY A 83 -3.50 19.96 0.28
C GLY A 83 -4.70 19.07 0.55
N PHE A 84 -4.43 17.94 1.21
CA PHE A 84 -5.45 16.96 1.60
C PHE A 84 -5.05 16.23 2.88
N THR A 85 -6.02 15.51 3.45
CA THR A 85 -5.83 14.61 4.58
C THR A 85 -6.63 13.34 4.33
N LEU A 86 -5.98 12.19 4.45
CA LEU A 86 -6.60 10.86 4.37
C LEU A 86 -6.40 10.14 5.69
N ASN A 87 -7.47 9.60 6.23
CA ASN A 87 -7.44 8.75 7.43
C ASN A 87 -7.56 7.30 6.96
N LEU A 88 -6.47 6.55 7.04
CA LEU A 88 -6.46 5.13 6.67
C LEU A 88 -7.14 4.31 7.78
N PRO A 89 -7.83 3.22 7.43
CA PRO A 89 -8.51 2.37 8.39
C PRO A 89 -7.49 1.61 9.24
N ALA A 90 -7.86 1.29 10.48
CA ALA A 90 -7.04 0.49 11.40
C ALA A 90 -6.65 -0.89 10.82
N THR A 91 -7.52 -1.45 9.97
CA THR A 91 -7.36 -2.77 9.39
C THR A 91 -7.69 -2.77 7.90
N VAL A 92 -6.95 -3.55 7.12
CA VAL A 92 -7.26 -3.86 5.73
C VAL A 92 -7.98 -5.22 5.70
N PRO A 93 -9.09 -5.37 4.93
CA PRO A 93 -9.77 -6.66 4.83
C PRO A 93 -8.85 -7.76 4.29
N ALA A 94 -8.94 -8.96 4.85
CA ALA A 94 -8.00 -10.05 4.57
C ALA A 94 -7.90 -10.44 3.09
N GLN A 95 -8.98 -10.26 2.31
CA GLN A 95 -8.99 -10.53 0.87
C GLN A 95 -8.04 -9.58 0.08
N TYR A 96 -7.69 -8.42 0.65
CA TYR A 96 -6.77 -7.47 0.05
C TYR A 96 -5.33 -7.61 0.58
N LEU A 97 -5.04 -8.61 1.42
CA LEU A 97 -3.71 -8.88 1.96
C LEU A 97 -3.05 -10.04 1.21
N GLN A 98 -1.79 -9.86 0.81
CA GLN A 98 -0.97 -10.87 0.16
C GLN A 98 0.02 -11.49 1.14
N PHE A 99 0.35 -12.76 0.95
CA PHE A 99 1.34 -13.47 1.75
C PHE A 99 2.74 -13.11 1.27
N TRP A 100 3.61 -12.68 2.18
CA TRP A 100 4.94 -12.20 1.81
C TRP A 100 6.02 -13.28 1.89
N GLY A 101 5.76 -14.41 2.56
CA GLY A 101 6.74 -15.51 2.65
C GLY A 101 6.80 -16.43 1.43
N GLU A 102 5.96 -16.23 0.42
CA GLU A 102 5.97 -17.01 -0.81
C GLU A 102 6.96 -16.37 -1.80
N ASN A 103 7.71 -17.20 -2.54
CA ASN A 103 8.62 -16.76 -3.61
C ASN A 103 9.69 -15.73 -3.19
N VAL A 104 10.08 -15.70 -1.90
CA VAL A 104 11.14 -14.79 -1.41
C VAL A 104 12.46 -15.10 -2.13
N PRO A 105 13.06 -14.13 -2.84
CA PRO A 105 14.32 -14.36 -3.55
C PRO A 105 15.48 -14.69 -2.62
N ASP A 106 16.43 -15.48 -3.12
CA ASP A 106 17.67 -15.78 -2.40
C ASP A 106 18.41 -14.46 -2.06
N GLY A 107 18.76 -14.32 -0.78
CA GLY A 107 19.42 -13.11 -0.27
C GLY A 107 18.49 -12.11 0.42
N ILE A 108 17.16 -12.30 0.32
CA ILE A 108 16.16 -11.58 1.12
C ILE A 108 15.73 -12.45 2.31
N ASN A 109 15.61 -11.84 3.49
CA ASN A 109 15.16 -12.49 4.71
C ASN A 109 13.96 -11.75 5.29
N ILE A 110 12.87 -12.49 5.51
CA ILE A 110 11.66 -12.02 6.18
C ILE A 110 11.58 -12.70 7.54
N SER A 111 11.59 -11.90 8.62
CA SER A 111 11.62 -12.42 10.00
C SER A 111 10.41 -13.27 10.41
N ASP A 112 9.24 -13.05 9.81
CA ASP A 112 8.06 -13.91 9.92
C ASP A 112 7.51 -14.20 8.52
N SER A 113 7.75 -15.41 8.04
CA SER A 113 7.29 -15.85 6.72
C SER A 113 5.76 -15.86 6.61
N ASN A 114 5.02 -15.84 7.71
CA ASN A 114 3.56 -15.78 7.68
C ASN A 114 3.00 -14.35 7.61
N ALA A 115 3.86 -13.33 7.56
CA ALA A 115 3.44 -11.96 7.41
C ALA A 115 2.62 -11.76 6.14
N LYS A 116 1.55 -10.99 6.29
CA LYS A 116 0.73 -10.54 5.16
C LYS A 116 0.72 -9.03 5.10
N GLY A 117 0.70 -8.50 3.89
CA GLY A 117 0.64 -7.07 3.71
C GLY A 117 -0.05 -6.65 2.42
N ALA A 118 -0.23 -5.34 2.30
CA ALA A 118 -0.76 -4.68 1.12
C ALA A 118 -0.08 -3.33 0.96
N SER A 119 0.16 -2.94 -0.28
CA SER A 119 0.66 -1.61 -0.60
C SER A 119 -0.49 -0.73 -1.04
N LEU A 120 -0.50 0.51 -0.57
CA LEU A 120 -1.36 1.54 -1.11
C LEU A 120 -0.89 1.82 -2.55
N GLY A 121 -1.81 1.77 -3.50
CA GLY A 121 -1.54 2.21 -4.87
C GLY A 121 -1.45 3.73 -4.94
N ASP A 122 -1.62 4.28 -6.14
CA ASP A 122 -1.55 5.72 -6.33
C ASP A 122 -2.65 6.45 -5.53
N ILE A 123 -2.32 7.63 -5.00
CA ILE A 123 -3.28 8.50 -4.34
C ILE A 123 -3.96 9.33 -5.43
N GLU A 124 -5.10 8.86 -5.88
CA GLU A 124 -5.80 9.39 -7.03
C GLU A 124 -6.52 10.71 -6.75
N ALA A 125 -6.50 11.59 -7.74
CA ALA A 125 -7.14 12.89 -7.71
C ALA A 125 -8.37 12.91 -8.62
N TYR A 126 -9.47 13.47 -8.13
CA TYR A 126 -10.75 13.51 -8.82
C TYR A 126 -11.33 14.92 -8.90
N LYS A 127 -11.95 15.23 -10.05
CA LYS A 127 -12.83 16.38 -10.25
C LYS A 127 -14.25 15.87 -10.53
N GLY A 128 -15.18 16.12 -9.63
CA GLY A 128 -16.45 15.38 -9.61
C GLY A 128 -16.20 13.87 -9.54
N THR A 129 -16.57 13.14 -10.60
CA THR A 129 -16.37 11.69 -10.72
C THR A 129 -15.24 11.29 -11.67
N GLU A 130 -14.57 12.27 -12.30
CA GLU A 130 -13.50 12.03 -13.27
C GLU A 130 -12.14 12.01 -12.57
N ARG A 131 -11.34 10.94 -12.77
CA ARG A 131 -9.93 10.90 -12.35
C ARG A 131 -9.14 11.87 -13.24
N VAL A 132 -8.39 12.77 -12.62
CA VAL A 132 -7.64 13.83 -13.33
C VAL A 132 -6.12 13.71 -13.14
N GLY A 133 -5.68 12.79 -12.30
CA GLY A 133 -4.27 12.56 -12.00
C GLY A 133 -4.08 11.82 -10.67
N GLU A 134 -2.87 11.94 -10.14
CA GLU A 134 -2.44 11.34 -8.87
C GLU A 134 -1.54 12.27 -8.08
N PHE A 135 -1.45 12.00 -6.78
CA PHE A 135 -0.53 12.66 -5.88
C PHE A 135 0.55 11.68 -5.44
N GLU A 136 1.79 12.11 -5.59
CA GLU A 136 2.95 11.35 -5.17
C GLU A 136 3.84 12.23 -4.29
N GLN A 137 4.51 11.63 -3.32
CA GLN A 137 5.53 12.33 -2.56
C GLN A 137 6.92 11.81 -2.96
N TRP A 138 7.70 12.70 -3.57
CA TRP A 138 9.04 12.36 -4.06
C TRP A 138 10.02 13.53 -3.99
N VAL A 139 11.31 13.18 -4.05
CA VAL A 139 12.43 14.11 -4.22
C VAL A 139 13.38 13.56 -5.26
N ARG A 140 13.79 14.40 -6.21
CA ARG A 140 14.81 14.07 -7.20
C ARG A 140 16.16 14.59 -6.71
N ILE A 141 17.11 13.70 -6.52
CA ILE A 141 18.47 14.03 -6.07
C ILE A 141 19.33 14.44 -7.27
N ASN A 142 19.21 13.72 -8.39
CA ASN A 142 19.86 14.03 -9.66
C ASN A 142 19.06 13.39 -10.82
N ALA A 143 19.57 13.47 -12.05
CA ALA A 143 18.87 12.96 -13.24
C ALA A 143 18.51 11.47 -13.19
N ASN A 144 19.30 10.67 -12.44
CA ASN A 144 19.17 9.21 -12.37
C ASN A 144 18.88 8.71 -10.95
N THR A 145 18.50 9.61 -10.04
CA THR A 145 18.22 9.24 -8.65
C THR A 145 17.02 10.00 -8.14
N GLU A 146 16.01 9.25 -7.74
CA GLU A 146 14.81 9.76 -7.08
C GLU A 146 14.48 8.92 -5.85
N ILE A 147 13.80 9.53 -4.89
CA ILE A 147 13.27 8.85 -3.72
C ILE A 147 11.79 9.16 -3.63
N ARG A 148 10.97 8.12 -3.51
CA ARG A 148 9.51 8.21 -3.39
C ARG A 148 9.08 7.64 -2.04
N SER A 149 8.06 8.22 -1.43
CA SER A 149 7.41 7.56 -0.29
C SER A 149 6.35 6.58 -0.77
N GLN A 150 6.18 5.47 -0.05
CA GLN A 150 5.08 4.54 -0.23
C GLN A 150 4.44 4.22 1.12
N PHE A 151 3.20 3.74 1.09
CA PHE A 151 2.45 3.36 2.27
C PHE A 151 2.09 1.89 2.18
N MET A 152 2.35 1.14 3.24
CA MET A 152 2.10 -0.30 3.28
C MET A 152 1.46 -0.70 4.60
N TYR A 153 0.50 -1.60 4.52
CA TYR A 153 -0.11 -2.26 5.67
C TYR A 153 0.55 -3.61 5.89
N VAL A 154 0.83 -3.97 7.14
CA VAL A 154 1.20 -5.33 7.54
C VAL A 154 0.33 -5.85 8.67
N ASP A 155 -0.03 -7.12 8.64
CA ASP A 155 -0.91 -7.75 9.63
C ASP A 155 -0.22 -8.02 10.99
N ARG A 156 1.10 -7.89 11.04
CA ARG A 156 1.98 -8.12 12.20
C ARG A 156 3.28 -7.33 12.09
N ASP A 157 4.02 -7.26 13.18
CA ASP A 157 5.39 -6.74 13.17
C ASP A 157 6.28 -7.66 12.31
N VAL A 158 7.01 -7.10 11.36
CA VAL A 158 7.88 -7.86 10.46
C VAL A 158 9.09 -7.03 10.03
N THR A 159 10.25 -7.66 10.02
CA THR A 159 11.50 -7.14 9.45
C THR A 159 11.79 -7.83 8.12
N ILE A 160 12.18 -7.05 7.11
CA ILE A 160 12.64 -7.51 5.79
C ILE A 160 14.03 -6.92 5.58
N THR A 161 15.02 -7.79 5.39
CA THR A 161 16.41 -7.38 5.21
C THR A 161 17.08 -8.20 4.15
N GLY A 162 17.98 -7.58 3.39
CA GLY A 162 18.87 -8.32 2.50
C GLY A 162 19.05 -7.61 1.16
N SER A 163 19.54 -8.36 0.19
CA SER A 163 19.62 -7.88 -1.17
C SER A 163 19.49 -9.03 -2.16
N TYR A 164 18.85 -8.75 -3.28
CA TYR A 164 18.72 -9.67 -4.40
C TYR A 164 19.21 -8.98 -5.68
N THR A 165 19.88 -9.72 -6.55
CA THR A 165 20.37 -9.20 -7.83
C THR A 165 19.98 -10.15 -8.94
N GLU A 166 19.40 -9.61 -10.00
CA GLU A 166 18.99 -10.36 -11.18
C GLU A 166 19.43 -9.66 -12.46
N LYS A 167 19.63 -10.46 -13.51
CA LYS A 167 19.95 -9.97 -14.84
C LYS A 167 18.70 -9.99 -15.73
N TYR A 168 18.30 -8.82 -16.22
CA TYR A 168 17.20 -8.64 -17.18
C TYR A 168 17.73 -8.13 -18.52
N GLY A 169 17.95 -9.04 -19.46
CA GLY A 169 18.61 -8.70 -20.73
C GLY A 169 20.03 -8.23 -20.48
N ASP A 170 20.35 -6.99 -20.86
CA ASP A 170 21.66 -6.38 -20.61
C ASP A 170 21.75 -5.64 -19.27
N TRP A 171 20.64 -5.54 -18.54
CA TRP A 171 20.57 -4.84 -17.26
C TRP A 171 20.81 -5.76 -16.08
N ILE A 172 21.45 -5.21 -15.05
CA ILE A 172 21.56 -5.80 -13.71
C ILE A 172 20.65 -5.00 -12.80
N GLU A 173 19.58 -5.63 -12.31
CA GLU A 173 18.66 -5.07 -11.32
C GLU A 173 19.09 -5.56 -9.94
N THR A 174 19.20 -4.65 -8.97
CA THR A 174 19.50 -4.98 -7.57
C THR A 174 18.47 -4.36 -6.67
N GLU A 175 17.91 -5.16 -5.78
CA GLU A 175 17.03 -4.70 -4.72
C GLU A 175 17.74 -4.85 -3.38
N ILE A 176 17.59 -3.86 -2.52
CA ILE A 176 18.16 -3.82 -1.17
C ILE A 176 17.05 -3.42 -0.20
N ASP A 177 16.68 -4.34 0.67
CA ASP A 177 15.67 -4.13 1.69
C ASP A 177 16.31 -3.93 3.05
N ASN A 178 15.86 -2.89 3.75
CA ASN A 178 16.15 -2.67 5.16
C ASN A 178 14.93 -2.06 5.86
N LEU A 179 13.96 -2.93 6.12
CA LEU A 179 12.64 -2.59 6.64
C LEU A 179 12.38 -3.20 8.00
N SER A 180 11.83 -2.41 8.91
CA SER A 180 11.26 -2.80 10.19
C SER A 180 9.86 -2.21 10.29
N LEU A 181 8.87 -3.06 10.00
CA LEU A 181 7.47 -2.68 9.87
C LEU A 181 6.70 -3.08 11.12
N LYS A 182 5.81 -2.19 11.56
CA LYS A 182 4.89 -2.44 12.67
C LYS A 182 3.54 -2.87 12.15
N LYS A 183 2.86 -3.75 12.88
CA LYS A 183 1.46 -4.09 12.59
C LYS A 183 0.65 -2.82 12.32
N GLY A 184 -0.06 -2.80 11.19
CA GLY A 184 -0.78 -1.62 10.71
C GLY A 184 -0.09 -0.95 9.53
N TRP A 185 -0.42 0.33 9.32
CA TRP A 185 0.14 1.15 8.25
C TRP A 185 1.53 1.67 8.60
N ASN A 186 2.42 1.61 7.63
CA ASN A 186 3.79 2.11 7.68
C ASN A 186 4.03 2.99 6.46
N LYS A 187 4.84 4.03 6.64
CA LYS A 187 5.43 4.78 5.54
C LYS A 187 6.84 4.25 5.30
N VAL A 188 7.16 3.96 4.04
CA VAL A 188 8.49 3.54 3.59
C VAL A 188 8.96 4.46 2.48
N TYR A 189 10.24 4.37 2.17
CA TYR A 189 10.89 5.20 1.16
C TYR A 189 11.65 4.30 0.21
N VAL A 190 11.38 4.50 -1.07
CA VAL A 190 11.97 3.75 -2.17
C VAL A 190 12.89 4.68 -2.92
N LYS A 191 14.20 4.42 -2.83
CA LYS A 191 15.22 5.13 -3.59
C LYS A 191 15.55 4.29 -4.83
N HIS A 192 15.43 4.92 -5.99
CA HIS A 192 15.77 4.32 -7.25
C HIS A 192 17.00 4.98 -7.84
N VAL A 193 17.98 4.19 -8.27
CA VAL A 193 19.24 4.64 -8.87
C VAL A 193 19.47 3.90 -10.17
N GLU A 194 19.58 4.62 -11.28
CA GLU A 194 19.86 4.03 -12.59
C GLU A 194 21.22 4.47 -13.14
N SER A 195 21.86 3.57 -13.89
CA SER A 195 23.07 3.87 -14.66
C SER A 195 22.98 3.24 -16.03
N GLU A 196 22.72 4.06 -17.04
CA GLU A 196 22.70 3.64 -18.45
C GLU A 196 24.07 3.16 -18.96
N ILE A 197 25.15 3.73 -18.44
CA ILE A 197 26.52 3.38 -18.84
C ILE A 197 26.87 1.97 -18.37
N ASN A 198 26.53 1.66 -17.11
CA ASN A 198 26.84 0.37 -16.50
C ASN A 198 25.70 -0.65 -16.70
N LYS A 199 24.56 -0.23 -17.27
CA LYS A 199 23.33 -1.00 -17.36
C LYS A 199 22.93 -1.59 -16.01
N THR A 200 22.90 -0.74 -14.98
CA THR A 200 22.50 -1.15 -13.63
C THR A 200 21.30 -0.34 -13.15
N SER A 201 20.37 -1.00 -12.48
CA SER A 201 19.28 -0.36 -11.75
C SER A 201 19.29 -0.87 -10.30
N THR A 202 19.22 0.04 -9.33
CA THR A 202 19.21 -0.30 -7.91
C THR A 202 18.01 0.33 -7.22
N THR A 203 17.26 -0.49 -6.50
CA THR A 203 16.14 -0.09 -5.66
C THR A 203 16.52 -0.35 -4.20
N GLU A 204 16.53 0.69 -3.38
CA GLU A 204 16.74 0.60 -1.94
C GLU A 204 15.45 0.97 -1.22
N VAL A 205 14.98 0.11 -0.31
CA VAL A 205 13.75 0.34 0.46
C VAL A 205 14.04 0.45 1.96
N THR A 206 13.55 1.51 2.61
CA THR A 206 13.81 1.78 4.03
C THR A 206 12.66 2.49 4.75
N ASN A 207 12.61 2.38 6.08
CA ASN A 207 11.75 3.21 6.93
C ASN A 207 12.37 4.58 7.28
N THR A 208 13.61 4.84 6.88
CA THR A 208 14.31 6.08 7.24
C THR A 208 13.89 7.21 6.31
N GLU A 209 13.28 8.26 6.87
CA GLU A 209 12.81 9.41 6.09
C GLU A 209 13.98 10.20 5.46
N PRO A 210 14.02 10.34 4.13
CA PRO A 210 14.97 11.21 3.46
C PRO A 210 14.53 12.68 3.58
N GLY A 211 15.51 13.59 3.56
CA GLY A 211 15.24 15.02 3.50
C GLY A 211 14.73 15.47 2.13
N GLY A 212 13.89 16.51 2.11
CA GLY A 212 13.51 17.21 0.87
C GLY A 212 12.32 16.64 0.10
N LEU A 213 11.61 15.65 0.65
CA LEU A 213 10.37 15.13 0.07
C LEU A 213 9.30 16.21 -0.04
N GLN A 214 8.61 16.23 -1.18
CA GLN A 214 7.49 17.13 -1.45
C GLN A 214 6.35 16.36 -2.10
N TRP A 215 5.12 16.77 -1.85
CA TRP A 215 3.95 16.26 -2.56
C TRP A 215 3.81 16.99 -3.90
N HIS A 216 3.66 16.20 -4.95
CA HIS A 216 3.48 16.66 -6.32
C HIS A 216 2.16 16.13 -6.85
N PHE A 217 1.52 16.92 -7.71
CA PHE A 217 0.42 16.45 -8.53
C PHE A 217 0.95 16.06 -9.91
N GLU A 218 0.66 14.83 -10.33
CA GLU A 218 0.96 14.34 -11.67
C GLU A 218 -0.35 14.19 -12.43
N ASN A 219 -0.46 14.84 -13.59
CA ASN A 219 -1.65 14.74 -14.42
C ASN A 219 -1.59 13.50 -15.32
N ASP A 220 -2.75 12.94 -15.64
CA ASP A 220 -2.82 11.81 -16.57
C ASP A 220 -2.55 12.23 -18.03
N TRP A 221 -2.56 13.53 -18.30
CA TRP A 221 -2.57 14.10 -19.65
C TRP A 221 -1.18 14.33 -20.27
N TYR A 222 -0.07 14.09 -19.55
CA TYR A 222 1.29 14.07 -20.14
C TYR A 222 1.66 12.68 -20.66
N ASP A 223 0.99 12.28 -21.73
CA ASP A 223 1.33 11.13 -22.59
C ASP A 223 2.06 11.57 -23.87
N VAL A 224 3.01 12.50 -23.73
CA VAL A 224 3.93 12.92 -24.80
C VAL A 224 5.39 12.96 -24.32
N GLN A 225 5.77 12.06 -23.41
CA GLN A 225 7.17 11.69 -23.20
C GLN A 225 7.41 10.36 -23.92
N PRO A 226 8.49 10.20 -24.70
CA PRO A 226 8.76 8.97 -25.42
C PRO A 226 8.76 7.77 -24.45
N GLN A 227 8.00 6.73 -24.82
CA GLN A 227 7.74 5.50 -24.03
C GLN A 227 8.99 4.79 -23.49
N ALA A 228 10.20 5.14 -23.97
CA ALA A 228 11.46 4.55 -23.58
C ALA A 228 11.87 4.79 -22.11
N ALA A 229 11.20 5.68 -21.36
CA ALA A 229 11.49 5.95 -19.94
C ALA A 229 10.33 5.60 -18.98
N LYS A 230 9.17 5.14 -19.48
CA LYS A 230 8.02 4.79 -18.63
C LYS A 230 7.95 3.30 -18.26
N SER A 231 8.85 2.45 -18.77
CA SER A 231 8.76 1.00 -18.58
C SER A 231 9.89 0.47 -17.71
N VAL A 232 9.54 0.05 -16.49
CA VAL A 232 9.99 -1.14 -15.72
C VAL A 232 9.82 -0.87 -14.21
N ALA A 233 10.10 0.35 -13.73
CA ALA A 233 10.04 0.68 -12.30
C ALA A 233 8.62 0.76 -11.69
N LYS A 234 7.63 1.33 -12.40
CA LYS A 234 6.26 1.56 -11.85
C LYS A 234 5.48 0.28 -11.51
N ARG A 235 5.84 -0.89 -12.06
CA ARG A 235 5.08 -2.16 -11.86
C ARG A 235 5.80 -3.23 -11.04
N ARG A 236 7.05 -3.00 -10.59
CA ARG A 236 7.88 -4.06 -10.00
C ARG A 236 8.23 -3.93 -8.52
N ILE A 237 7.96 -2.79 -7.88
CA ILE A 237 8.45 -2.53 -6.51
C ILE A 237 7.83 -3.49 -5.46
N PHE A 238 6.77 -4.25 -5.80
CA PHE A 238 6.37 -5.45 -5.06
C PHE A 238 5.92 -6.61 -5.96
N SER A 239 6.47 -6.74 -7.18
CA SER A 239 6.17 -7.91 -8.02
C SER A 239 6.66 -9.24 -7.44
N PHE A 240 7.40 -9.20 -6.32
CA PHE A 240 7.90 -10.37 -5.60
C PHE A 240 6.84 -11.06 -4.73
N PHE A 241 5.71 -10.40 -4.41
CA PHE A 241 4.61 -11.01 -3.65
C PHE A 241 3.45 -11.47 -4.55
N LYS A 242 3.75 -11.75 -5.81
CA LYS A 242 2.85 -12.41 -6.76
C LYS A 242 3.01 -13.92 -6.71
#